data_AF-G2FE76-F1
#
_entry.id   AF-G2FE76-F1
#
_cell.length_a   1.000
_cell.length_b   1.000
_cell.length_c   1.000
_cell.angle_alpha   90.00
_cell.angle_beta   90.00
_cell.angle_gamma   90.00
#
_symmetry.space_group_name_H-M   'P 1'
#
loop_
_entity.id
_entity.type
_entity.pdbx_description
1 polymer ?
#
loop_
_entity_poly.entity_id
_entity_poly.type
_entity_poly.pdbx_seq_one_letter_code
_entity_poly.pdbx_strand_id
1 'polypeptide(L)' 'MDWMKILAAAAMVMMLFAMWPAYKHWSQNGPKAEKGDWMAVLLPIGAVIGFVILLMAIV' A
#
# COMPACT_ATOMS: atom_id res chain seq x y z
N MET A 1 25.40 -17.95 10.67
CA MET A 1 23.94 -17.77 10.49
C MET A 1 23.26 -18.58 11.56
N ASP A 2 22.51 -17.95 12.45
CA ASP A 2 21.77 -18.66 13.48
C ASP A 2 20.66 -19.47 12.81
N TRP A 3 20.52 -20.75 13.15
CA TRP A 3 19.51 -21.66 12.59
C TRP A 3 18.09 -21.06 12.65
N MET A 4 17.82 -20.27 13.69
CA MET A 4 16.58 -19.52 13.87
C MET A 4 16.30 -18.51 12.74
N LYS A 5 17.33 -17.82 12.22
CA LYS A 5 17.18 -16.86 11.10
C LYS A 5 16.84 -17.57 9.80
N ILE A 6 17.39 -18.77 9.59
CA ILE A 6 17.10 -19.60 8.42
C ILE A 6 15.66 -20.10 8.48
N LEU A 7 15.21 -20.59 9.64
CA LEU A 7 13.81 -20.99 9.85
C LEU A 7 12.83 -19.82 9.68
N ALA A 8 13.16 -18.64 10.23
CA ALA A 8 12.34 -17.45 10.06
C ALA A 8 12.24 -17.01 8.59
N ALA A 9 13.36 -17.05 7.85
CA ALA A 9 13.38 -16.77 6.42
C ALA A 9 12.51 -17.77 5.63
N ALA A 10 12.63 -19.08 5.94
CA ALA A 10 11.79 -20.11 5.33
C ALA A 10 10.30 -19.90 5.63
N ALA A 11 9.97 -19.54 6.88
CA ALA A 11 8.59 -19.24 7.28
C ALA A 11 8.03 -18.01 6.54
N MET A 12 8.83 -16.95 6.37
CA MET A 12 8.42 -15.77 5.58
C MET A 12 8.14 -16.14 4.11
N VAL A 13 9.00 -16.95 3.49
CA VAL A 13 8.78 -17.41 2.10
C VAL A 13 7.52 -18.26 2.00
N MET A 14 7.30 -19.18 2.94
CA MET A 14 6.08 -20.00 2.98
C MET A 14 4.83 -19.15 3.20
N MET A 15 4.89 -18.12 4.05
CA MET A 15 3.79 -17.19 4.24
C MET A 15 3.45 -16.44 2.94
N LEU A 16 4.45 -15.93 2.22
CA LEU A 16 4.23 -15.28 0.93
C LEU A 16 3.62 -16.25 -0.09
N PHE A 17 4.07 -17.50 -0.11
CA PHE A 17 3.49 -18.53 -0.97
C PHE A 17 2.04 -18.86 -0.59
N ALA A 18 1.73 -18.92 0.70
CA ALA A 18 0.37 -19.13 1.21
C ALA A 18 -0.57 -17.95 0.92
N MET A 19 -0.05 -16.72 0.90
CA MET A 19 -0.80 -15.50 0.56
C MET A 19 -0.96 -15.29 -0.95
N TRP A 20 -0.10 -15.92 -1.76
CA TRP A 20 -0.11 -15.83 -3.22
C TRP A 20 -1.48 -16.06 -3.89
N PRO A 21 -2.29 -17.08 -3.54
CA PRO A 21 -3.60 -17.26 -4.15
C PRO A 21 -4.55 -16.09 -3.90
N ALA A 22 -4.56 -15.53 -2.67
CA ALA A 22 -5.38 -14.37 -2.33
C ALA A 22 -4.93 -13.13 -3.11
N TYR A 23 -3.61 -12.90 -3.16
CA TYR A 23 -3.03 -11.83 -3.99
C TYR A 23 -3.41 -11.97 -5.46
N LYS A 24 -3.30 -13.17 -6.04
CA LYS A 24 -3.67 -13.43 -7.44
C LYS A 24 -5.16 -13.19 -7.66
N HIS A 25 -6.01 -13.62 -6.74
CA HIS A 25 -7.46 -13.36 -6.81
C HIS A 25 -7.75 -11.86 -6.80
N TRP A 26 -7.18 -11.08 -5.88
CA TRP A 26 -7.37 -9.63 -5.82
C TRP A 26 -6.75 -8.88 -7.00
N SER A 27 -5.59 -9.31 -7.48
CA SER A 27 -4.95 -8.69 -8.64
C SER A 27 -5.78 -8.89 -9.92
N GLN A 28 -6.43 -10.04 -10.07
CA GLN A 28 -7.22 -10.37 -11.25
C GLN A 28 -8.67 -9.88 -11.17
N ASN A 29 -9.27 -9.85 -9.97
CA ASN A 29 -10.69 -9.56 -9.75
C ASN A 29 -10.92 -8.25 -8.99
N GLY A 30 -9.87 -7.53 -8.61
CA GLY A 30 -9.97 -6.24 -7.94
C GLY A 30 -10.54 -5.17 -8.87
N PRO A 31 -11.17 -4.13 -8.30
CA PRO A 31 -11.63 -2.98 -9.08
C PRO A 31 -10.46 -2.40 -9.86
N LYS A 32 -10.58 -2.37 -11.19
CA LYS A 32 -9.57 -1.76 -12.05
C LYS A 32 -9.62 -0.25 -11.82
N ALA A 33 -8.46 0.39 -11.76
CA ALA A 33 -8.41 1.84 -11.68
C ALA A 33 -9.15 2.44 -12.88
N GLU A 34 -10.22 3.17 -12.60
CA GLU A 34 -11.03 3.81 -13.62
C GLU A 34 -10.47 5.19 -13.96
N LYS A 35 -10.90 5.73 -15.12
CA LYS A 35 -10.58 7.11 -15.49
C LYS A 35 -11.31 8.05 -14.51
N GLY A 36 -10.63 8.43 -13.44
CA GLY A 36 -11.19 9.27 -12.39
C GLY A 36 -10.56 9.03 -11.03
N ASP A 37 -10.03 7.83 -10.77
CA ASP A 37 -9.44 7.49 -9.47
C ASP A 37 -8.22 8.36 -9.13
N TRP A 38 -7.40 8.67 -10.14
CA TRP A 38 -6.29 9.61 -10.01
C TRP A 38 -6.75 11.04 -9.68
N MET A 39 -7.92 11.44 -10.17
CA MET A 39 -8.50 12.74 -9.85
C MET A 39 -9.12 12.75 -8.44
N ALA A 40 -9.68 11.62 -8.00
CA ALA A 40 -10.16 11.46 -6.63
C ALA A 40 -9.02 11.55 -5.60
N VAL A 41 -7.82 11.05 -5.94
CA VAL A 41 -6.61 11.17 -5.10
C VAL A 41 -6.11 12.61 -5.00
N LEU A 42 -6.41 13.46 -5.98
CA LEU A 42 -5.96 14.86 -5.98
C LEU A 42 -6.60 15.67 -4.85
N LEU A 43 -7.85 15.37 -4.48
CA LEU A 43 -8.58 16.06 -3.41
C LEU A 43 -7.90 15.90 -2.03
N PRO A 44 -7.62 14.68 -1.51
CA PRO A 44 -6.95 14.53 -0.22
C PRO A 44 -5.51 15.05 -0.25
N ILE A 45 -4.77 14.88 -1.35
CA ILE A 45 -3.41 15.44 -1.48
C ILE A 45 -3.46 16.97 -1.42
N GLY A 46 -4.33 17.58 -2.21
CA GLY A 46 -4.53 19.03 -2.22
C GLY A 46 -4.96 19.56 -0.86
N ALA A 47 -5.82 18.83 -0.14
CA ALA A 47 -6.24 19.18 1.21
C ALA A 47 -5.07 19.18 2.21
N VAL A 48 -4.18 18.18 2.16
CA VAL A 48 -2.99 18.14 3.02
C VAL A 48 -2.03 19.28 2.69
N ILE A 49 -1.75 19.52 1.41
CA ILE A 49 -0.88 20.63 0.99
C ILE A 49 -1.47 21.98 1.43
N GLY A 50 -2.77 22.18 1.19
CA GLY A 50 -3.47 23.40 1.60
C GLY A 50 -3.47 23.60 3.11
N PHE A 51 -3.64 22.52 3.88
CA PHE A 51 -3.56 22.56 5.33
C PHE A 51 -2.16 22.97 5.81
N VAL A 52 -1.09 22.41 5.25
CA VAL A 52 0.30 22.80 5.58
C VAL A 52 0.57 24.26 5.23
N ILE A 53 0.09 24.75 4.08
CA ILE A 53 0.21 26.17 3.69
C ILE A 53 -0.52 27.07 4.69
N LEU A 54 -1.73 26.70 5.09
CA LEU A 54 -2.50 27.44 6.09
C LEU A 54 -1.77 27.50 7.44
N LEU A 55 -1.15 26.40 7.87
CA LEU A 55 -0.32 26.40 9.07
C LEU A 55 0.87 27.35 8.94
N MET A 56 1.60 27.32 7.81
CA MET A 56 2.71 28.24 7.56
C MET A 56 2.30 29.72 7.53
N ALA A 57 1.05 30.03 7.17
CA ALA A 57 0.56 31.41 7.11
C ALA A 57 0.15 31.97 8.48
N ILE A 58 -0.15 31.10 9.45
CA ILE A 58 -0.65 31.47 10.78
C ILE A 58 0.43 31.36 11.87
N VAL A 59 1.51 30.60 11.61
CA VAL A 59 2.73 30.53 12.44
C VAL A 59 3.69 31.66 12.06
#